data_AF-A0A7N6A7D3-F1
#
_entry.id   AF-A0A7N6A7D3-F1
#
_cell.length_a   1.000
_cell.length_b   1.000
_cell.length_c   1.000
_cell.angle_alpha   90.00
_cell.angle_beta   90.00
_cell.angle_gamma   90.00
#
_symmetry.space_group_name_H-M   'P 1'
#
loop_
_entity.id
_entity.type
_entity.pdbx_description
1 polymer ?
#
loop_
_entity_poly.entity_id
_entity_poly.type
_entity_poly.pdbx_seq_one_letter_code
_entity_poly.pdbx_strand_id
1 'polypeptide(L)'
;MTGPLALCCLLLSARTLITAGYLTVSIEPLPPVVIGDTVTLKCNFQTDGNLREIVWFRVSEGGSVKQKIFTYDAMYNTTFSHMEDNRRREDLVYQSTVRLPEVQMEDDGLYECHVGIYDRGSRDKVILASSSIILTVIVPPKSISVVAANSPAPFSRYEAQNFTLICIVTGAKPAPTVYFKRDGELIDVVPTPQSASSVRDQNKAPSHEKSQHRPRAGLWGSQILTNRDLDDTKLKKSLTLLEKEGKLARLGQDGPSDPEQEQEQTSDPKPTTEAIPETVVSREFPRWVQSSDPLYYFQHQQKAAGDGTAEVRAMLTWSLNPQLDNEALFSCEVNHPALSMPMQAEVTLAAPRGPKLSTSPNKAKVGDTVRITVQGFQLGPSAIEVFPEPMFTWTKVGGLLLDGREEHNGRELILERVPAELNGSMFRCTAQNPLGSTDTHTRLIVFDNPRLKKHVIAVDASASRSSFTLTLLLLLLLLSFTCELT
;
A
#
# COMPACT_ATOMS: atom_id res chain seq x y z
N MET A 1 15.54 -36.13 95.79
CA MET A 1 15.68 -37.17 94.75
C MET A 1 14.51 -37.04 93.78
N THR A 2 14.71 -36.29 92.69
CA THR A 2 13.84 -36.12 91.50
C THR A 2 14.58 -35.12 90.59
N GLY A 3 15.69 -35.48 89.94
CA GLY A 3 15.71 -36.16 88.65
C GLY A 3 16.09 -35.16 87.53
N PRO A 4 17.33 -35.14 87.01
CA PRO A 4 17.81 -34.22 85.97
C PRO A 4 17.36 -34.65 84.57
N LEU A 5 16.13 -35.15 84.44
CA LEU A 5 15.59 -35.72 83.19
C LEU A 5 14.74 -34.73 82.39
N ALA A 6 14.18 -33.70 83.03
CA ALA A 6 13.32 -32.73 82.35
C ALA A 6 14.10 -31.72 81.48
N LEU A 7 15.34 -31.38 81.86
CA LEU A 7 16.16 -30.41 81.12
C LEU A 7 16.84 -31.03 79.88
N CYS A 8 17.07 -32.34 79.89
CA CYS A 8 17.64 -33.05 78.76
C CYS A 8 16.60 -33.21 77.62
N CYS A 9 15.32 -33.40 77.95
CA CYS A 9 14.24 -33.49 76.95
C CYS A 9 13.92 -32.15 76.24
N LEU A 10 14.18 -31.00 76.89
CA LEU A 10 13.98 -29.68 76.27
C LEU A 10 15.16 -29.21 75.40
N LEU A 11 16.35 -29.80 75.58
CA LEU A 11 17.50 -29.56 74.71
C LEU A 11 17.60 -30.55 73.54
N LEU A 12 16.90 -31.69 73.63
CA LEU A 12 16.74 -32.65 72.53
C LEU A 12 15.63 -32.25 71.54
N SER A 13 14.63 -31.47 71.95
CA SER A 13 13.60 -30.94 71.03
C SER A 13 14.03 -29.68 70.26
N ALA A 14 15.13 -29.03 70.65
CA ALA A 14 15.63 -27.81 70.02
C ALA A 14 16.67 -28.06 68.90
N ARG A 15 16.98 -29.31 68.57
CA ARG A 15 17.94 -29.69 67.50
C ARG A 15 17.34 -30.40 66.29
N THR A 16 16.02 -30.39 66.15
CA THR A 16 15.36 -30.82 64.91
C THR A 16 14.73 -29.62 64.21
N LEU A 17 15.53 -28.60 63.89
CA LEU A 17 15.29 -27.89 62.64
C LEU A 17 15.63 -28.88 61.53
N ILE A 18 14.62 -29.62 61.08
CA ILE A 18 14.69 -30.32 59.80
C ILE A 18 14.89 -29.21 58.78
N THR A 19 16.12 -29.01 58.34
CA THR A 19 16.40 -28.18 57.17
C THR A 19 15.71 -28.86 56.00
N ALA A 20 14.49 -28.43 55.68
CA ALA A 20 13.81 -28.84 54.47
C ALA A 20 14.72 -28.47 53.30
N GLY A 21 14.97 -29.40 52.37
CA GLY A 21 15.74 -29.09 51.17
C GLY A 21 15.14 -27.89 50.43
N TYR A 22 15.99 -27.03 49.89
CA TYR A 22 15.58 -25.88 49.08
C TYR A 22 15.75 -26.21 47.59
N LEU A 23 14.81 -25.74 46.78
CA LEU A 23 14.86 -25.81 45.32
C LEU A 23 14.31 -24.51 44.75
N THR A 24 15.11 -23.80 43.97
CA THR A 24 14.67 -22.62 43.21
C THR A 24 14.91 -22.85 41.72
N VAL A 25 13.91 -22.54 40.89
CA VAL A 25 13.96 -22.72 39.44
C VAL A 25 13.62 -21.40 38.77
N SER A 26 14.41 -21.03 37.76
CA SER A 26 14.26 -19.80 37.00
C SER A 26 14.58 -20.05 35.53
N ILE A 27 13.85 -19.41 34.62
CA ILE A 27 14.14 -19.46 33.18
C ILE A 27 14.70 -18.11 32.74
N GLU A 28 15.72 -18.13 31.88
CA GLU A 28 16.30 -16.92 31.28
C GLU A 28 15.30 -16.32 30.27
N PRO A 29 14.95 -15.02 30.38
CA PRO A 29 14.02 -14.39 29.45
C PRO A 29 14.61 -14.34 28.03
N LEU A 30 13.77 -14.50 27.02
CA LEU A 30 14.17 -14.49 25.61
C LEU A 30 13.47 -13.38 24.84
N PRO A 31 14.18 -12.68 23.93
CA PRO A 31 13.53 -11.78 22.98
C PRO A 31 12.67 -12.58 21.99
N PRO A 32 11.75 -11.93 21.27
CA PRO A 32 11.00 -12.57 20.19
C PRO A 32 11.94 -13.18 19.14
N VAL A 33 11.60 -14.38 18.66
CA VAL A 33 12.45 -15.20 17.79
C VAL A 33 11.92 -15.20 16.37
N VAL A 34 12.79 -15.01 15.38
CA VAL A 34 12.40 -15.02 13.97
C VAL A 34 12.14 -16.47 13.53
N ILE A 35 11.07 -16.66 12.75
CA ILE A 35 10.75 -17.97 12.15
C ILE A 35 11.96 -18.55 11.38
N GLY A 36 12.22 -19.85 11.56
CA GLY A 36 13.36 -20.56 10.98
C GLY A 36 14.66 -20.49 11.79
N ASP A 37 14.76 -19.58 12.77
CA ASP A 37 15.93 -19.52 13.65
C ASP A 37 15.95 -20.68 14.65
N THR A 38 17.11 -20.92 15.25
CA THR A 38 17.26 -21.89 16.35
C THR A 38 17.27 -21.16 17.69
N VAL A 39 16.32 -21.48 18.57
CA VAL A 39 16.27 -20.93 19.93
C VAL A 39 16.75 -21.95 20.96
N THR A 40 17.39 -21.48 22.02
CA THR A 40 17.78 -22.31 23.17
C THR A 40 17.10 -21.80 24.42
N LEU A 41 16.17 -22.58 24.97
CA LEU A 41 15.57 -22.33 26.26
C LEU A 41 16.55 -22.73 27.36
N LYS A 42 16.72 -21.90 28.38
CA LYS A 42 17.66 -22.13 29.49
C LYS A 42 16.95 -22.02 30.83
N CYS A 43 17.03 -23.09 31.61
CA CYS A 43 16.46 -23.19 32.94
C CYS A 43 17.58 -23.35 33.96
N ASN A 44 17.72 -22.34 34.82
CA ASN A 44 18.70 -22.28 35.89
C ASN A 44 18.03 -22.66 37.20
N PHE A 45 18.64 -23.59 37.94
CA PHE A 45 18.13 -24.02 39.23
C PHE A 45 19.23 -24.18 40.28
N GLN A 46 18.86 -23.93 41.54
CA GLN A 46 19.74 -24.07 42.70
C GLN A 46 19.07 -25.01 43.70
N THR A 47 19.85 -25.92 44.27
CA THR A 47 19.36 -26.97 45.17
C THR A 47 20.44 -27.44 46.13
N ASP A 48 20.05 -27.83 47.34
CA ASP A 48 20.89 -28.57 48.29
C ASP A 48 20.56 -30.07 48.38
N GLY A 49 19.55 -30.53 47.65
CA GLY A 49 19.18 -31.94 47.47
C GLY A 49 19.73 -32.59 46.19
N ASN A 50 19.59 -33.91 46.07
CA ASN A 50 20.09 -34.66 44.92
C ASN A 50 19.08 -34.60 43.76
N LEU A 51 19.56 -34.32 42.55
CA LEU A 51 18.72 -34.26 41.35
C LEU A 51 18.04 -35.61 41.09
N ARG A 52 16.74 -35.59 40.83
CA ARG A 52 15.93 -36.76 40.43
C ARG A 52 15.59 -36.69 38.95
N GLU A 53 14.92 -35.63 38.54
CA GLU A 53 14.43 -35.47 37.17
C GLU A 53 14.38 -34.01 36.73
N ILE A 54 14.51 -33.78 35.43
CA ILE A 54 14.24 -32.48 34.79
C ILE A 54 13.35 -32.75 33.59
N VAL A 55 12.21 -32.06 33.51
CA VAL A 55 11.24 -32.23 32.42
C VAL A 55 10.91 -30.88 31.84
N TRP A 56 11.01 -30.77 30.52
CA TRP A 56 10.50 -29.63 29.78
C TRP A 56 9.16 -29.98 29.17
N PHE A 57 8.22 -29.06 29.31
CA PHE A 57 6.88 -29.15 28.76
C PHE A 57 6.62 -28.00 27.79
N ARG A 58 5.98 -28.33 26.67
CA ARG A 58 5.23 -27.37 25.86
C ARG A 58 3.77 -27.44 26.28
N VAL A 59 3.19 -26.31 26.64
CA VAL A 59 1.80 -26.22 27.09
C VAL A 59 0.92 -25.88 25.89
N SER A 60 -0.12 -26.67 25.66
CA SER A 60 -1.06 -26.44 24.55
C SER A 60 -1.96 -25.23 24.80
N GLU A 61 -2.51 -24.64 23.72
CA GLU A 61 -3.53 -23.59 23.78
C GLU A 61 -4.75 -24.08 24.58
N GLY A 62 -4.92 -23.59 25.81
CA GLY A 62 -5.95 -24.05 26.75
C GLY A 62 -5.42 -24.58 28.10
N GLY A 63 -4.09 -24.71 28.25
CA GLY A 63 -3.42 -24.89 29.56
C GLY A 63 -3.58 -26.26 30.24
N SER A 64 -4.49 -27.11 29.76
CA SER A 64 -4.82 -28.39 30.37
C SER A 64 -3.94 -29.55 29.90
N VAL A 65 -3.37 -29.48 28.70
CA VAL A 65 -2.52 -30.51 28.11
C VAL A 65 -1.07 -30.02 28.04
N LYS A 66 -0.15 -30.83 28.57
CA LYS A 66 1.30 -30.57 28.56
C LYS A 66 2.00 -31.68 27.78
N GLN A 67 2.69 -31.31 26.70
CA GLN A 67 3.51 -32.21 25.91
C GLN A 67 4.94 -32.21 26.45
N LYS A 68 5.46 -33.39 26.83
CA LYS A 68 6.88 -33.53 27.22
C LYS A 68 7.76 -33.39 25.98
N ILE A 69 8.65 -32.40 25.99
CA ILE A 69 9.60 -32.17 24.89
C ILE A 69 11.02 -32.65 25.24
N PHE A 70 11.35 -32.70 26.53
CA PHE A 70 12.62 -33.25 27.02
C PHE A 70 12.42 -33.86 28.42
N THR A 71 13.14 -34.93 28.73
CA THR A 71 13.17 -35.54 30.05
C THR A 71 14.57 -36.04 30.35
N TYR A 72 15.09 -35.64 31.49
CA TYR A 72 16.31 -36.17 32.08
C TYR A 72 15.94 -36.89 33.38
N ASP A 73 16.42 -38.12 33.55
CA ASP A 73 16.25 -38.93 34.75
C ASP A 73 17.62 -39.34 35.27
N ALA A 74 17.92 -38.95 36.51
CA ALA A 74 19.20 -39.22 37.16
C ALA A 74 19.41 -40.71 37.47
N MET A 75 18.34 -41.52 37.51
CA MET A 75 18.43 -42.95 37.80
C MET A 75 18.95 -43.76 36.60
N TYR A 76 18.68 -43.32 35.38
CA TYR A 76 19.05 -44.03 34.14
C TYR A 76 20.27 -43.43 33.44
N ASN A 77 20.68 -42.20 33.78
CA ASN A 77 21.81 -41.53 33.17
C ASN A 77 23.04 -41.54 34.10
N THR A 78 23.89 -42.56 33.96
CA THR A 78 25.07 -42.78 34.81
C THR A 78 26.28 -41.92 34.47
N THR A 79 26.19 -41.01 33.48
CA THR A 79 27.32 -40.14 33.07
C THR A 79 27.50 -38.88 33.93
N PHE A 80 26.67 -38.67 34.96
CA PHE A 80 26.86 -37.61 35.97
C PHE A 80 27.96 -37.97 36.99
N SER A 81 29.10 -38.46 36.52
CA SER A 81 30.31 -38.69 37.32
C SER A 81 31.41 -37.67 37.06
N HIS A 82 31.19 -36.70 36.18
CA HIS A 82 32.12 -35.60 35.92
C HIS A 82 31.49 -34.23 36.21
N MET A 83 30.88 -34.11 37.39
CA MET A 83 30.84 -32.80 38.04
C MET A 83 32.15 -32.69 38.79
N GLU A 84 33.05 -31.81 38.34
CA GLU A 84 34.33 -31.58 39.00
C GLU A 84 34.11 -31.40 40.50
N ASP A 85 34.80 -32.23 41.30
CA ASP A 85 34.93 -32.09 42.75
C ASP A 85 35.74 -30.82 43.08
N ASN A 86 35.19 -29.67 42.72
CA ASN A 86 35.68 -28.37 43.15
C ASN A 86 35.00 -28.07 44.49
N ARG A 87 35.72 -28.44 45.54
CA ARG A 87 35.45 -28.12 46.95
C ARG A 87 35.43 -26.61 47.23
N ARG A 88 34.42 -25.89 46.71
CA ARG A 88 33.99 -24.57 47.20
C ARG A 88 32.48 -24.47 47.06
N ARG A 89 31.81 -24.53 48.21
CA ARG A 89 30.35 -24.58 48.37
C ARG A 89 29.80 -23.16 48.37
N GLU A 90 29.97 -22.46 47.26
CA GLU A 90 29.43 -21.12 46.98
C GLU A 90 28.57 -21.26 45.70
N ASP A 91 27.25 -21.21 45.88
CA ASP A 91 26.20 -21.01 44.87
C ASP A 91 26.35 -21.72 43.50
N LEU A 92 26.42 -23.06 43.51
CA LEU A 92 26.32 -23.86 42.27
C LEU A 92 24.92 -23.71 41.65
N VAL A 93 24.82 -22.89 40.60
CA VAL A 93 23.64 -22.78 39.73
C VAL A 93 23.74 -23.84 38.63
N TYR A 94 22.86 -24.83 38.67
CA TYR A 94 22.74 -25.84 37.62
C TYR A 94 21.93 -25.28 36.46
N GLN A 95 22.26 -25.71 35.24
CA GLN A 95 21.61 -25.25 34.03
C GLN A 95 21.14 -26.43 33.17
N SER A 96 19.85 -26.41 32.80
CA SER A 96 19.25 -27.29 31.80
C SER A 96 18.92 -26.47 30.55
N THR A 97 19.21 -27.02 29.37
CA THR A 97 18.95 -26.33 28.11
C THR A 97 18.22 -27.21 27.12
N VAL A 98 17.21 -26.66 26.43
CA VAL A 98 16.53 -27.30 25.30
C VAL A 98 16.72 -26.45 24.06
N ARG A 99 17.19 -27.07 22.97
CA ARG A 99 17.35 -26.42 21.67
C ARG A 99 16.17 -26.78 20.78
N LEU A 100 15.50 -25.76 20.25
CA LEU A 100 14.43 -25.88 19.26
C LEU A 100 15.01 -25.39 17.92
N PRO A 101 15.44 -26.29 17.02
CA PRO A 101 15.91 -25.93 15.70
C PRO A 101 14.74 -25.56 14.78
N GLU A 102 14.98 -24.67 13.82
CA GLU A 102 14.01 -24.29 12.78
C GLU A 102 12.62 -23.97 13.35
N VAL A 103 12.57 -23.02 14.31
CA VAL A 103 11.35 -22.61 15.00
C VAL A 103 10.27 -22.26 13.98
N GLN A 104 9.06 -22.80 14.14
CA GLN A 104 7.93 -22.36 13.33
C GLN A 104 6.83 -21.67 14.13
N MET A 105 5.74 -21.34 13.44
CA MET A 105 4.66 -20.54 13.99
C MET A 105 3.88 -21.27 15.08
N GLU A 106 3.80 -22.59 15.01
CA GLU A 106 3.15 -23.42 16.02
C GLU A 106 3.90 -23.40 17.36
N ASP A 107 5.23 -23.26 17.34
CA ASP A 107 6.10 -23.29 18.51
C ASP A 107 5.92 -22.05 19.40
N ASP A 108 5.19 -21.03 18.92
CA ASP A 108 4.71 -19.91 19.71
C ASP A 108 3.82 -20.40 20.86
N GLY A 109 4.17 -20.04 22.09
CA GLY A 109 3.40 -20.43 23.25
C GLY A 109 4.20 -20.58 24.54
N LEU A 110 3.54 -21.18 25.53
CA LEU A 110 4.07 -21.31 26.90
C LEU A 110 4.89 -22.60 27.05
N TYR A 111 6.10 -22.45 27.55
CA TYR A 111 7.01 -23.54 27.91
C TYR A 111 7.23 -23.55 29.41
N GLU A 112 7.33 -24.74 30.00
CA GLU A 112 7.59 -24.92 31.43
C GLU A 112 8.78 -25.85 31.66
N CYS A 113 9.70 -25.44 32.55
CA CYS A 113 10.77 -26.28 33.07
C CYS A 113 10.38 -26.78 34.45
N HIS A 114 10.33 -28.09 34.65
CA HIS A 114 10.03 -28.74 35.92
C HIS A 114 11.29 -29.47 36.41
N VAL A 115 11.69 -29.19 37.65
CA VAL A 115 12.84 -29.82 38.29
C VAL A 115 12.36 -30.56 39.53
N GLY A 116 12.78 -31.82 39.66
CA GLY A 116 12.53 -32.65 40.82
C GLY A 116 13.83 -33.06 41.50
N ILE A 117 13.85 -32.96 42.84
CA ILE A 117 14.98 -33.38 43.68
C ILE A 117 14.52 -34.32 44.79
N TYR A 118 15.41 -35.20 45.24
CA TYR A 118 15.23 -35.93 46.47
C TYR A 118 15.57 -35.05 47.68
N ASP A 119 14.71 -35.06 48.70
CA ASP A 119 14.93 -34.32 49.94
C ASP A 119 16.22 -34.80 50.62
N ARG A 120 16.97 -33.88 51.20
CA ARG A 120 18.25 -34.17 51.86
C ARG A 120 18.09 -35.12 53.05
N GLY A 121 16.93 -35.06 53.72
CA GLY A 121 16.60 -35.86 54.89
C GLY A 121 15.92 -37.20 54.60
N SER A 122 15.42 -37.44 53.37
CA SER A 122 14.73 -38.68 53.01
C SER A 122 14.75 -38.91 51.50
N ARG A 123 15.16 -40.11 51.07
CA ARG A 123 15.16 -40.52 49.66
C ARG A 123 13.76 -40.80 49.10
N ASP A 124 12.75 -40.93 49.96
CA ASP A 124 11.38 -41.24 49.55
C ASP A 124 10.54 -39.98 49.29
N LYS A 125 11.05 -38.81 49.69
CA LYS A 125 10.37 -37.52 49.53
C LYS A 125 10.98 -36.74 48.37
N VAL A 126 10.13 -36.31 47.43
CA VAL A 126 10.51 -35.54 46.26
C VAL A 126 9.99 -34.10 46.39
N ILE A 127 10.85 -33.14 46.11
CA ILE A 127 10.50 -31.72 46.02
C ILE A 127 10.48 -31.33 44.53
N LEU A 128 9.39 -30.69 44.11
CA LEU A 128 9.19 -30.24 42.74
C LEU A 128 9.13 -28.71 42.72
N ALA A 129 9.80 -28.09 41.75
CA ALA A 129 9.65 -26.68 41.44
C ALA A 129 9.62 -26.50 39.93
N SER A 130 8.92 -25.47 39.47
CA SER A 130 8.83 -25.15 38.05
C SER A 130 8.90 -23.66 37.78
N SER A 131 9.27 -23.33 36.55
CA SER A 131 9.27 -21.97 36.01
C SER A 131 8.79 -22.02 34.57
N SER A 132 8.29 -20.90 34.04
CA SER A 132 7.68 -20.84 32.70
C SER A 132 8.16 -19.64 31.88
N ILE A 133 8.10 -19.78 30.55
CA ILE A 133 8.46 -18.74 29.58
C ILE A 133 7.50 -18.78 28.39
N ILE A 134 7.13 -17.61 27.86
CA ILE A 134 6.36 -17.49 26.62
C ILE A 134 7.36 -17.28 25.49
N LEU A 135 7.43 -18.22 24.55
CA LEU A 135 8.19 -18.08 23.32
C LEU A 135 7.31 -17.32 22.31
N THR A 136 7.70 -16.11 21.94
CA THR A 136 7.00 -15.33 20.91
C THR A 136 7.71 -15.48 19.57
N VAL A 137 7.01 -16.02 18.57
CA VAL A 137 7.56 -16.21 17.22
C VAL A 137 7.12 -15.06 16.33
N ILE A 138 8.09 -14.39 15.72
CA ILE A 138 7.89 -13.27 14.80
C ILE A 138 8.22 -13.69 13.36
N VAL A 139 7.44 -13.17 12.42
CA VAL A 139 7.50 -13.50 10.99
C VAL A 139 7.78 -12.20 10.23
N PRO A 140 8.87 -12.11 9.45
CA PRO A 140 9.17 -10.91 8.67
C PRO A 140 8.13 -10.68 7.57
N PRO A 141 7.86 -9.42 7.18
CA PRO A 141 6.96 -9.12 6.07
C PRO A 141 7.39 -9.82 4.78
N LYS A 142 6.44 -10.43 4.08
CA LYS A 142 6.67 -11.19 2.84
C LYS A 142 6.70 -10.29 1.60
N SER A 143 5.84 -9.28 1.56
CA SER A 143 5.78 -8.35 0.43
C SER A 143 5.32 -6.96 0.87
N ILE A 144 5.71 -5.99 0.07
CA ILE A 144 5.31 -4.59 0.14
C ILE A 144 4.93 -4.13 -1.26
N SER A 145 3.88 -3.33 -1.39
CA SER A 145 3.53 -2.66 -2.63
C SER A 145 2.84 -1.33 -2.37
N VAL A 146 3.01 -0.37 -3.28
CA VAL A 146 2.33 0.92 -3.23
C VAL A 146 1.43 1.05 -4.46
N VAL A 147 0.16 1.37 -4.23
CA VAL A 147 -0.84 1.52 -5.28
C VAL A 147 -1.62 2.83 -5.08
N ALA A 148 -2.16 3.37 -6.17
CA ALA A 148 -3.06 4.52 -6.12
C ALA A 148 -4.51 4.04 -5.92
N ALA A 149 -5.23 4.64 -4.98
CA ALA A 149 -6.66 4.43 -4.84
C ALA A 149 -7.40 5.06 -6.04
N ASN A 150 -8.53 4.47 -6.42
CA ASN A 150 -9.40 4.99 -7.48
C ASN A 150 -8.70 5.20 -8.83
N SER A 151 -7.63 4.46 -9.12
CA SER A 151 -6.91 4.48 -10.40
C SER A 151 -7.45 3.38 -11.34
N PRO A 152 -7.64 3.64 -12.65
CA PRO A 152 -7.34 4.89 -13.37
C PRO A 152 -8.39 6.00 -13.13
N ALA A 153 -7.93 7.26 -13.07
CA ALA A 153 -8.78 8.44 -12.84
C ALA A 153 -8.48 9.56 -13.86
N PRO A 154 -9.48 10.38 -14.24
CA PRO A 154 -9.31 11.46 -15.20
C PRO A 154 -8.54 12.65 -14.61
N PHE A 155 -7.90 13.43 -15.48
CA PHE A 155 -7.36 14.73 -15.11
C PHE A 155 -8.49 15.77 -14.95
N SER A 156 -8.45 16.58 -13.88
CA SER A 156 -9.31 17.76 -13.75
C SER A 156 -8.45 19.02 -13.69
N ARG A 157 -8.69 19.95 -14.61
CA ARG A 157 -8.06 21.28 -14.60
C ARG A 157 -8.72 22.24 -13.61
N TYR A 158 -10.01 22.01 -13.31
CA TYR A 158 -10.85 23.00 -12.63
C TYR A 158 -11.01 22.70 -11.13
N GLU A 159 -10.76 21.46 -10.72
CA GLU A 159 -10.99 21.00 -9.35
C GLU A 159 -9.76 20.27 -8.84
N ALA A 160 -9.38 20.57 -7.60
CA ALA A 160 -8.35 19.82 -6.91
C ALA A 160 -8.88 18.41 -6.58
N GLN A 161 -8.13 17.38 -6.96
CA GLN A 161 -8.51 16.00 -6.67
C GLN A 161 -7.84 15.54 -5.39
N ASN A 162 -8.60 14.83 -4.55
CA ASN A 162 -8.02 14.09 -3.45
C ASN A 162 -7.39 12.82 -4.01
N PHE A 163 -6.08 12.68 -3.81
CA PHE A 163 -5.33 11.52 -4.24
C PHE A 163 -4.89 10.72 -3.02
N THR A 164 -4.99 9.39 -3.14
CA THR A 164 -4.67 8.48 -2.04
C THR A 164 -3.67 7.44 -2.50
N LEU A 165 -2.53 7.38 -1.82
CA LEU A 165 -1.58 6.26 -1.92
C LEU A 165 -1.91 5.22 -0.86
N ILE A 166 -1.89 3.95 -1.26
CA ILE A 166 -2.10 2.80 -0.39
C ILE A 166 -0.84 1.96 -0.40
N CYS A 167 -0.19 1.84 0.76
CA CYS A 167 0.87 0.87 0.98
C CYS A 167 0.29 -0.41 1.58
N ILE A 168 0.50 -1.53 0.91
CA ILE A 168 0.00 -2.85 1.28
C ILE A 168 1.19 -3.71 1.70
N VAL A 169 1.17 -4.18 2.94
CA VAL A 169 2.20 -5.05 3.52
C VAL A 169 1.55 -6.36 3.94
N THR A 170 2.13 -7.50 3.54
CA THR A 170 1.54 -8.81 3.81
C THR A 170 2.53 -9.78 4.46
N GLY A 171 2.01 -10.75 5.21
CA GLY A 171 2.78 -11.88 5.73
C GLY A 171 3.60 -11.62 6.98
N ALA A 172 3.30 -10.55 7.73
CA ALA A 172 4.08 -10.15 8.90
C ALA A 172 3.41 -10.57 10.23
N LYS A 173 4.21 -10.92 11.23
CA LYS A 173 3.77 -11.15 12.62
C LYS A 173 4.85 -10.60 13.56
N PRO A 174 4.58 -9.57 14.40
CA PRO A 174 3.33 -8.82 14.52
C PRO A 174 3.06 -7.90 13.30
N ALA A 175 1.93 -7.18 13.33
CA ALA A 175 1.65 -6.17 12.32
C ALA A 175 2.75 -5.09 12.31
N PRO A 176 3.34 -4.76 11.14
CA PRO A 176 4.43 -3.80 11.05
C PRO A 176 3.93 -2.36 11.14
N THR A 177 4.83 -1.45 11.47
CA THR A 177 4.56 -0.01 11.47
C THR A 177 4.96 0.59 10.13
N VAL A 178 4.10 1.45 9.58
CA VAL A 178 4.26 2.00 8.23
C VAL A 178 4.34 3.53 8.27
N TYR A 179 5.29 4.08 7.53
CA TYR A 179 5.53 5.51 7.38
C TYR A 179 5.59 5.88 5.90
N PHE A 180 5.18 7.11 5.57
CA PHE A 180 5.36 7.66 4.22
C PHE A 180 6.40 8.77 4.25
N LYS A 181 7.26 8.78 3.23
CA LYS A 181 8.20 9.86 2.96
C LYS A 181 7.93 10.47 1.58
N ARG A 182 8.18 11.77 1.47
CA ARG A 182 8.21 12.52 0.22
C ARG A 182 9.65 12.97 -0.03
N ASP A 183 10.20 12.62 -1.17
CA ASP A 183 11.55 13.00 -1.59
C ASP A 183 12.64 12.65 -0.53
N GLY A 184 12.40 11.59 0.24
CA GLY A 184 13.28 11.11 1.33
C GLY A 184 12.96 11.63 2.73
N GLU A 185 12.12 12.67 2.86
CA GLU A 185 11.74 13.27 4.14
C GLU A 185 10.41 12.71 4.67
N LEU A 186 10.32 12.51 5.99
CA LEU A 186 9.11 11.98 6.63
C LEU A 186 7.95 12.98 6.51
N ILE A 187 6.78 12.50 6.07
CA ILE A 187 5.59 13.33 5.92
C ILE A 187 4.93 13.56 7.29
N ASP A 188 4.67 14.82 7.63
CA ASP A 188 3.85 15.17 8.80
C ASP A 188 2.36 14.97 8.48
N VAL A 189 1.67 14.21 9.33
CA VAL A 189 0.30 13.73 9.08
C VAL A 189 -0.67 14.27 10.12
N VAL A 190 -1.84 14.70 9.66
CA VAL A 190 -2.91 15.16 10.54
C VAL A 190 -3.49 13.94 11.29
N PRO A 191 -3.55 13.96 12.64
CA PRO A 191 -4.09 12.84 13.42
C PRO A 191 -5.56 12.59 13.06
N THR A 192 -5.87 11.44 12.49
CA THR A 192 -7.25 11.01 12.28
C THR A 192 -7.78 10.34 13.55
N PRO A 193 -9.03 10.61 13.97
CA PRO A 193 -9.59 10.13 15.24
C PRO A 193 -9.73 8.59 15.35
N GLN A 194 -9.43 7.83 14.29
CA GLN A 194 -9.45 6.36 14.29
C GLN A 194 -8.13 5.72 14.76
N SER A 195 -7.03 6.49 14.82
CA SER A 195 -5.72 6.02 15.31
C SER A 195 -5.60 5.99 16.84
N ALA A 196 -6.59 6.54 17.55
CA ALA A 196 -6.61 6.62 19.02
C ALA A 196 -7.20 5.37 19.72
N SER A 197 -7.62 4.33 18.98
CA SER A 197 -8.32 3.17 19.57
C SER A 197 -7.49 1.90 19.77
N SER A 198 -6.18 1.88 19.52
CA SER A 198 -5.35 0.67 19.66
C SER A 198 -4.38 0.63 20.84
N VAL A 199 -4.42 1.62 21.75
CA VAL A 199 -3.69 1.52 23.03
C VAL A 199 -4.68 1.76 24.18
N ARG A 200 -5.29 0.67 24.65
CA ARG A 200 -5.97 0.67 25.95
C ARG A 200 -5.46 -0.52 26.74
N ASP A 201 -4.41 -0.27 27.53
CA ASP A 201 -3.93 -1.16 28.58
C ASP A 201 -5.08 -1.49 29.55
N GLN A 202 -5.37 -2.78 29.67
CA GLN A 202 -6.27 -3.30 30.69
C GLN A 202 -5.47 -3.50 31.97
N ASN A 203 -5.75 -2.68 32.99
CA ASN A 203 -5.55 -3.05 34.39
C ASN A 203 -6.29 -2.07 35.33
N LYS A 204 -7.54 -2.37 35.70
CA LYS A 204 -7.99 -2.32 37.10
C LYS A 204 -9.39 -2.94 37.30
N ALA A 205 -9.46 -3.84 38.27
CA ALA A 205 -10.64 -4.50 38.82
C ALA A 205 -11.50 -3.53 39.69
N PRO A 206 -12.72 -3.93 40.11
CA PRO A 206 -13.87 -3.04 40.24
C PRO A 206 -14.10 -2.48 41.64
N SER A 207 -14.71 -1.30 41.73
CA SER A 207 -15.40 -0.85 42.93
C SER A 207 -16.64 -0.03 42.58
N HIS A 208 -17.77 -0.44 43.16
CA HIS A 208 -19.06 0.24 43.15
C HIS A 208 -18.97 1.69 43.63
N GLU A 209 -19.66 2.63 42.99
CA GLU A 209 -20.72 3.46 43.58
C GLU A 209 -21.32 4.47 42.58
N LYS A 210 -22.59 4.82 42.82
CA LYS A 210 -23.49 5.64 42.00
C LYS A 210 -23.22 7.14 42.18
N SER A 211 -23.36 7.96 41.13
CA SER A 211 -24.31 9.11 41.07
C SER A 211 -24.07 10.07 39.89
N GLN A 212 -25.14 10.75 39.48
CA GLN A 212 -25.32 11.72 38.37
C GLN A 212 -24.48 13.01 38.48
N HIS A 213 -24.04 13.59 37.34
CA HIS A 213 -24.42 14.93 36.81
C HIS A 213 -23.43 15.50 35.75
N ARG A 214 -23.96 16.45 34.95
CA ARG A 214 -23.47 17.17 33.74
C ARG A 214 -22.07 17.83 33.81
N PRO A 215 -21.45 18.15 32.64
CA PRO A 215 -20.05 18.60 32.55
C PRO A 215 -19.88 20.12 32.69
N ARG A 216 -18.75 20.54 33.26
CA ARG A 216 -18.21 21.91 33.17
C ARG A 216 -16.71 21.85 32.87
N ALA A 217 -16.31 22.74 31.97
CA ALA A 217 -14.95 22.96 31.47
C ALA A 217 -13.87 23.03 32.56
N GLY A 218 -12.69 22.51 32.23
CA GLY A 218 -11.46 22.68 32.98
C GLY A 218 -10.28 22.16 32.18
N LEU A 219 -9.43 23.11 31.74
CA LEU A 219 -8.05 22.91 31.28
C LEU A 219 -7.33 21.87 32.14
N TRP A 220 -6.48 21.04 31.53
CA TRP A 220 -5.11 20.75 31.96
C TRP A 220 -4.36 20.14 30.76
N GLY A 221 -3.45 20.93 30.19
CA GLY A 221 -2.43 20.45 29.28
C GLY A 221 -1.25 19.90 30.07
N SER A 222 -0.74 18.74 29.67
CA SER A 222 0.60 18.29 30.05
C SER A 222 1.55 18.62 28.90
N GLN A 223 2.46 19.55 29.19
CA GLN A 223 3.59 19.92 28.36
C GLN A 223 4.53 18.73 28.14
N ILE A 224 4.93 18.50 26.89
CA ILE A 224 6.24 17.94 26.57
C ILE A 224 7.08 19.10 26.04
N LEU A 225 8.13 19.40 26.79
CA LEU A 225 9.15 20.40 26.49
C LEU A 225 10.06 19.87 25.38
N THR A 226 10.11 20.57 24.25
CA THR A 226 11.31 20.60 23.40
C THR A 226 11.69 22.05 23.14
N ASN A 227 12.87 22.40 23.63
CA ASN A 227 13.48 23.71 23.56
C ASN A 227 14.18 23.85 22.20
N ARG A 228 13.76 24.80 21.36
CA ARG A 228 14.62 25.37 20.31
C ARG A 228 14.07 26.73 19.86
N ASP A 229 14.95 27.73 19.93
CA ASP A 229 14.68 29.16 19.85
C ASP A 229 13.83 29.61 18.64
N LEU A 230 12.82 30.42 18.93
CA LEU A 230 11.90 31.07 17.99
C LEU A 230 12.43 32.47 17.63
N ASP A 231 12.55 32.72 16.32
CA ASP A 231 12.79 34.04 15.75
C ASP A 231 11.43 34.78 15.58
N ASP A 232 11.11 35.65 16.54
CA ASP A 232 9.78 36.23 16.79
C ASP A 232 9.40 37.44 15.89
N THR A 233 9.51 37.31 14.57
CA THR A 233 9.07 38.38 13.63
C THR A 233 7.90 38.01 12.71
N LYS A 234 7.35 36.79 12.76
CA LYS A 234 6.20 36.39 11.92
C LYS A 234 4.85 36.25 12.64
N LEU A 235 4.82 36.25 13.97
CA LEU A 235 3.58 36.04 14.75
C LEU A 235 2.72 37.29 14.97
N LYS A 236 3.24 38.50 14.75
CA LYS A 236 2.47 39.74 14.94
C LYS A 236 1.51 40.11 13.80
N LYS A 237 1.58 39.43 12.64
CA LYS A 237 0.75 39.77 11.46
C LYS A 237 -0.58 39.02 11.39
N SER A 238 -0.69 37.82 11.99
CA SER A 238 -1.90 36.99 11.93
C SER A 238 -2.95 37.37 12.98
N LEU A 239 -2.54 37.85 14.15
CA LEU A 239 -3.46 38.26 15.22
C LEU A 239 -4.17 39.59 14.94
N THR A 240 -3.57 40.51 14.19
CA THR A 240 -4.20 41.80 13.84
C THR A 240 -5.26 41.72 12.74
N LEU A 241 -5.33 40.61 12.00
CA LEU A 241 -6.29 40.43 10.90
C LEU A 241 -7.59 39.74 11.36
N LEU A 242 -7.53 38.95 12.44
CA LEU A 242 -8.69 38.24 12.98
C LEU A 242 -9.59 39.09 13.89
N GLU A 243 -9.12 40.26 14.35
CA GLU A 243 -9.90 41.17 15.21
C GLU A 243 -10.76 42.18 14.42
N LYS A 244 -10.58 42.27 13.09
CA LYS A 244 -11.30 43.23 12.23
C LYS A 244 -12.51 42.65 11.50
N GLU A 245 -12.74 41.34 11.54
CA GLU A 245 -13.90 40.68 10.91
C GLU A 245 -15.04 40.33 11.89
N GLY A 246 -14.89 40.64 13.19
CA GLY A 246 -15.86 40.28 14.24
C GLY A 246 -16.97 41.29 14.51
N LYS A 247 -17.27 42.25 13.62
CA LYS A 247 -18.26 43.29 13.92
C LYS A 247 -19.00 43.87 12.71
N LEU A 248 -19.74 43.05 11.96
CA LEU A 248 -20.95 43.53 11.26
C LEU A 248 -21.84 42.38 10.75
N ALA A 249 -22.69 41.80 11.63
CA ALA A 249 -23.98 41.24 11.21
C ALA A 249 -24.80 40.76 12.43
N ARG A 250 -26.11 41.06 12.37
CA ARG A 250 -27.24 40.52 13.14
C ARG A 250 -27.73 41.34 14.35
N LEU A 251 -28.73 42.17 14.08
CA LEU A 251 -29.92 42.21 14.95
C LEU A 251 -31.18 42.39 14.09
N GLY A 252 -32.18 41.55 14.35
CA GLY A 252 -33.55 41.74 13.86
C GLY A 252 -34.44 40.55 14.22
N GLN A 253 -35.35 40.73 15.18
CA GLN A 253 -36.81 40.57 15.02
C GLN A 253 -37.56 40.69 16.36
N ASP A 254 -38.64 41.47 16.35
CA ASP A 254 -39.94 41.21 17.02
C ASP A 254 -41.01 42.10 16.34
N GLY A 255 -42.20 41.55 16.03
CA GLY A 255 -43.38 42.25 15.47
C GLY A 255 -44.50 42.41 16.51
N PRO A 256 -45.81 42.64 16.17
CA PRO A 256 -46.46 42.89 14.86
C PRO A 256 -47.52 44.05 14.87
N SER A 257 -48.15 44.36 13.70
CA SER A 257 -49.62 44.56 13.44
C SER A 257 -50.03 45.72 12.48
N ASP A 258 -50.65 45.29 11.36
CA ASP A 258 -51.80 45.87 10.61
C ASP A 258 -51.70 47.03 9.57
N PRO A 259 -52.61 47.07 8.56
CA PRO A 259 -52.20 47.17 7.14
C PRO A 259 -52.90 48.26 6.28
N GLU A 260 -52.60 48.20 4.97
CA GLU A 260 -53.35 48.73 3.79
C GLU A 260 -53.31 50.24 3.47
N GLN A 261 -52.78 50.59 2.30
CA GLN A 261 -53.58 51.05 1.14
C GLN A 261 -52.70 51.35 -0.10
N GLU A 262 -53.20 50.90 -1.25
CA GLU A 262 -52.74 51.21 -2.60
C GLU A 262 -52.95 52.69 -2.93
N GLN A 263 -52.04 53.28 -3.72
CA GLN A 263 -52.43 54.18 -4.82
C GLN A 263 -51.28 54.46 -5.79
N GLU A 264 -51.58 54.22 -7.07
CA GLU A 264 -50.81 54.58 -8.26
C GLU A 264 -50.51 56.07 -8.33
N GLN A 265 -49.33 56.43 -8.85
CA GLN A 265 -49.22 57.59 -9.74
C GLN A 265 -48.03 57.49 -10.70
N THR A 266 -48.41 57.58 -11.97
CA THR A 266 -47.67 57.62 -13.22
C THR A 266 -46.75 58.84 -13.36
N SER A 267 -45.57 58.66 -13.97
CA SER A 267 -45.02 59.66 -14.92
C SER A 267 -44.01 59.02 -15.89
N ASP A 268 -44.21 59.34 -17.16
CA ASP A 268 -43.54 58.83 -18.37
C ASP A 268 -42.15 59.47 -18.62
N PRO A 269 -41.34 58.91 -19.55
CA PRO A 269 -39.88 58.98 -19.54
C PRO A 269 -39.30 60.16 -20.33
N LYS A 270 -38.06 60.54 -20.01
CA LYS A 270 -37.22 61.38 -20.88
C LYS A 270 -35.80 60.80 -20.97
N PRO A 271 -35.21 60.69 -22.17
CA PRO A 271 -34.06 59.83 -22.40
C PRO A 271 -32.76 60.56 -22.04
N THR A 272 -31.89 59.89 -21.29
CA THR A 272 -30.51 60.33 -21.11
C THR A 272 -29.60 59.15 -21.33
N THR A 273 -28.78 59.29 -22.36
CA THR A 273 -27.80 58.34 -22.87
C THR A 273 -26.85 57.90 -21.76
N GLU A 274 -27.00 56.67 -21.27
CA GLU A 274 -25.98 56.01 -20.45
C GLU A 274 -25.00 55.31 -21.40
N ALA A 275 -23.79 55.86 -21.44
CA ALA A 275 -22.63 55.18 -22.01
C ALA A 275 -22.38 53.90 -21.19
N ILE A 276 -22.57 52.75 -21.83
CA ILE A 276 -22.20 51.44 -21.28
C ILE A 276 -20.68 51.47 -21.08
N PRO A 277 -20.15 51.37 -19.84
CA PRO A 277 -18.73 51.09 -19.70
C PRO A 277 -18.55 49.63 -20.13
N GLU A 278 -17.69 49.40 -21.12
CA GLU A 278 -17.19 48.07 -21.44
C GLU A 278 -16.53 47.51 -20.17
N THR A 279 -17.30 46.77 -19.38
CA THR A 279 -16.71 45.84 -18.44
C THR A 279 -16.13 44.73 -19.29
N VAL A 280 -14.87 44.94 -19.69
CA VAL A 280 -13.96 43.84 -19.97
C VAL A 280 -13.90 43.06 -18.66
N VAL A 281 -14.84 42.13 -18.52
CA VAL A 281 -14.70 41.01 -17.60
C VAL A 281 -13.50 40.28 -18.15
N SER A 282 -12.33 40.58 -17.60
CA SER A 282 -11.19 39.69 -17.71
C SER A 282 -11.73 38.33 -17.30
N ARG A 283 -11.85 37.43 -18.27
CA ARG A 283 -11.99 35.99 -18.01
C ARG A 283 -10.66 35.49 -17.46
N GLU A 284 -10.11 36.16 -16.47
CA GLU A 284 -9.14 35.57 -15.58
C GLU A 284 -9.96 34.69 -14.65
N PHE A 285 -10.13 33.45 -15.11
CA PHE A 285 -10.63 32.36 -14.29
C PHE A 285 -9.97 32.44 -12.91
N PRO A 286 -10.72 32.31 -11.80
CA PRO A 286 -10.12 32.31 -10.48
C PRO A 286 -9.07 31.19 -10.45
N ARG A 287 -7.80 31.59 -10.46
CA ARG A 287 -6.68 30.69 -10.21
C ARG A 287 -6.82 30.28 -8.76
N TRP A 288 -7.39 29.12 -8.51
CA TRP A 288 -7.30 28.47 -7.20
C TRP A 288 -5.81 28.37 -6.84
N VAL A 289 -5.36 29.19 -5.90
CA VAL A 289 -4.00 29.12 -5.37
C VAL A 289 -4.01 28.02 -4.33
N GLN A 290 -3.71 26.80 -4.77
CA GLN A 290 -3.52 25.67 -3.87
C GLN A 290 -2.31 25.99 -2.98
N SER A 291 -2.50 25.89 -1.66
CA SER A 291 -1.43 26.09 -0.66
C SER A 291 -0.19 25.28 -1.06
N SER A 292 1.01 25.85 -0.91
CA SER A 292 2.28 25.14 -1.16
C SER A 292 2.47 23.96 -0.21
N ASP A 293 1.76 23.99 0.92
CA ASP A 293 1.91 23.02 2.01
C ASP A 293 0.65 22.15 2.04
N PRO A 294 0.67 20.95 1.43
CA PRO A 294 -0.46 20.04 1.43
C PRO A 294 -0.66 19.43 2.82
N LEU A 295 -1.92 19.30 3.24
CA LEU A 295 -2.29 18.55 4.43
C LEU A 295 -2.42 17.07 4.08
N TYR A 296 -1.69 16.23 4.81
CA TYR A 296 -1.72 14.78 4.63
C TYR A 296 -2.58 14.11 5.70
N TYR A 297 -3.54 13.30 5.26
CA TYR A 297 -4.37 12.48 6.13
C TYR A 297 -3.88 11.04 6.07
N PHE A 298 -3.47 10.52 7.23
CA PHE A 298 -3.04 9.13 7.37
C PHE A 298 -4.13 8.27 7.98
N GLN A 299 -4.37 7.12 7.38
CA GLN A 299 -5.24 6.08 7.91
C GLN A 299 -4.54 4.74 7.81
N HIS A 300 -4.69 3.89 8.82
CA HIS A 300 -4.10 2.57 8.84
C HIS A 300 -5.17 1.53 9.20
N GLN A 301 -5.17 0.42 8.47
CA GLN A 301 -6.08 -0.70 8.70
C GLN A 301 -5.26 -1.99 8.72
N GLN A 302 -5.60 -2.88 9.65
CA GLN A 302 -4.97 -4.19 9.75
C GLN A 302 -6.02 -5.28 9.68
N LYS A 303 -5.69 -6.36 8.98
CA LYS A 303 -6.53 -7.55 8.84
C LYS A 303 -5.70 -8.78 9.15
N ALA A 304 -6.19 -9.62 10.05
CA ALA A 304 -5.57 -10.93 10.28
C ALA A 304 -5.78 -11.82 9.05
N ALA A 305 -4.70 -12.38 8.53
CA ALA A 305 -4.73 -13.42 7.51
C ALA A 305 -4.97 -14.79 8.17
N GLY A 306 -5.53 -15.73 7.40
CA GLY A 306 -5.90 -17.06 7.92
C GLY A 306 -4.71 -17.93 8.35
N ASP A 307 -3.49 -17.50 8.04
CA ASP A 307 -2.23 -18.16 8.38
C ASP A 307 -1.60 -17.61 9.67
N GLY A 308 -2.29 -16.78 10.45
CA GLY A 308 -1.77 -16.17 11.68
C GLY A 308 -0.85 -14.95 11.44
N THR A 309 -0.63 -14.55 10.19
CA THR A 309 0.05 -13.30 9.83
C THR A 309 -0.95 -12.15 9.69
N ALA A 310 -0.45 -10.92 9.57
CA ALA A 310 -1.23 -9.72 9.37
C ALA A 310 -1.01 -9.12 7.97
N GLU A 311 -2.08 -8.61 7.38
CA GLU A 311 -2.07 -7.69 6.25
C GLU A 311 -2.32 -6.28 6.77
N VAL A 312 -1.44 -5.34 6.43
CA VAL A 312 -1.55 -3.92 6.79
C VAL A 312 -1.76 -3.09 5.54
N ARG A 313 -2.75 -2.19 5.59
CA ARG A 313 -3.06 -1.21 4.56
C ARG A 313 -2.94 0.19 5.15
N ALA A 314 -1.88 0.90 4.76
CA ALA A 314 -1.65 2.29 5.15
C ALA A 314 -2.04 3.22 4.00
N MET A 315 -2.94 4.16 4.24
CA MET A 315 -3.51 5.08 3.27
C MET A 315 -3.06 6.51 3.57
N LEU A 316 -2.41 7.15 2.62
CA LEU A 316 -2.01 8.56 2.66
C LEU A 316 -2.85 9.34 1.67
N THR A 317 -3.69 10.26 2.16
CA THR A 317 -4.58 11.07 1.31
C THR A 317 -4.23 12.55 1.41
N TRP A 318 -4.12 13.23 0.26
CA TRP A 318 -3.91 14.68 0.20
C TRP A 318 -4.57 15.29 -1.04
N SER A 319 -4.64 16.62 -1.06
CA SER A 319 -5.10 17.36 -2.23
C SER A 319 -3.96 17.46 -3.24
N LEU A 320 -4.06 16.72 -4.34
CA LEU A 320 -3.02 16.62 -5.36
C LEU A 320 -2.82 17.95 -6.07
N ASN A 321 -1.57 18.40 -6.18
CA ASN A 321 -1.19 19.58 -6.96
C ASN A 321 -0.30 19.14 -8.14
N PRO A 322 -0.84 19.05 -9.37
CA PRO A 322 -0.09 18.65 -10.55
C PRO A 322 1.23 19.40 -10.81
N GLN A 323 1.34 20.65 -10.36
CA GLN A 323 2.54 21.46 -10.58
C GLN A 323 3.67 21.13 -9.58
N LEU A 324 3.32 20.69 -8.38
CA LEU A 324 4.28 20.40 -7.29
C LEU A 324 4.53 18.90 -7.13
N ASP A 325 3.53 18.08 -7.42
CA ASP A 325 3.55 16.64 -7.15
C ASP A 325 4.00 15.83 -8.38
N ASN A 326 4.04 16.43 -9.59
CA ASN A 326 4.57 15.75 -10.75
C ASN A 326 6.09 15.56 -10.62
N GLU A 327 6.55 14.33 -10.83
CA GLU A 327 7.92 13.86 -10.62
C GLU A 327 8.37 13.79 -9.15
N ALA A 328 7.43 13.94 -8.18
CA ALA A 328 7.72 13.75 -6.77
C ALA A 328 7.82 12.26 -6.41
N LEU A 329 8.81 11.92 -5.59
CA LEU A 329 9.06 10.56 -5.12
C LEU A 329 8.32 10.34 -3.80
N PHE A 330 7.47 9.32 -3.75
CA PHE A 330 6.84 8.87 -2.53
C PHE A 330 7.38 7.50 -2.16
N SER A 331 7.77 7.33 -0.90
CA SER A 331 8.21 6.04 -0.40
C SER A 331 7.43 5.60 0.81
N CYS A 332 7.01 4.35 0.82
CA CYS A 332 6.48 3.65 1.98
C CYS A 332 7.61 2.93 2.69
N GLU A 333 7.88 3.29 3.95
CA GLU A 333 8.87 2.66 4.82
C GLU A 333 8.18 1.82 5.89
N VAL A 334 8.64 0.58 6.05
CA VAL A 334 8.01 -0.43 6.90
C VAL A 334 9.00 -0.93 7.93
N ASN A 335 8.67 -0.69 9.21
CA ASN A 335 9.44 -1.14 10.36
C ASN A 335 8.80 -2.39 10.97
N HIS A 336 9.63 -3.41 11.21
CA HIS A 336 9.21 -4.66 11.82
C HIS A 336 10.33 -5.26 12.69
N PRO A 337 10.05 -5.84 13.87
CA PRO A 337 11.08 -6.39 14.76
C PRO A 337 11.94 -7.49 14.16
N ALA A 338 11.41 -8.25 13.18
CA ALA A 338 12.15 -9.31 12.48
C ALA A 338 13.06 -8.78 11.34
N LEU A 339 13.11 -7.46 11.12
CA LEU A 339 13.93 -6.84 10.08
C LEU A 339 15.11 -6.10 10.71
N SER A 340 16.31 -6.28 10.16
CA SER A 340 17.50 -5.51 10.55
C SER A 340 17.56 -4.13 9.90
N MET A 341 16.92 -3.98 8.73
CA MET A 341 16.77 -2.73 7.99
C MET A 341 15.30 -2.57 7.59
N PRO A 342 14.76 -1.34 7.57
CA PRO A 342 13.39 -1.10 7.14
C PRO A 342 13.17 -1.58 5.70
N MET A 343 12.02 -2.19 5.44
CA MET A 343 11.61 -2.52 4.08
C MET A 343 10.99 -1.27 3.44
N GLN A 344 11.32 -0.97 2.19
CA GLN A 344 10.85 0.23 1.52
C GLN A 344 10.32 -0.07 0.12
N ALA A 345 9.26 0.63 -0.27
CA ALA A 345 8.72 0.63 -1.62
C ALA A 345 8.50 2.05 -2.10
N GLU A 346 8.85 2.31 -3.36
CA GLU A 346 8.90 3.66 -3.91
C GLU A 346 8.04 3.77 -5.17
N VAL A 347 7.37 4.91 -5.31
CA VAL A 347 6.62 5.29 -6.52
C VAL A 347 6.90 6.75 -6.83
N THR A 348 7.18 7.04 -8.09
CA THR A 348 7.31 8.42 -8.56
C THR A 348 6.03 8.80 -9.27
N LEU A 349 5.40 9.87 -8.83
CA LEU A 349 4.22 10.42 -9.50
C LEU A 349 4.63 11.00 -10.86
N ALA A 350 3.94 10.65 -11.93
CA ALA A 350 4.26 11.13 -13.27
C ALA A 350 3.00 11.31 -14.13
N ALA A 351 2.85 12.49 -14.71
CA ALA A 351 1.86 12.74 -15.76
C ALA A 351 2.25 12.04 -17.06
N PRO A 352 1.28 11.53 -17.85
CA PRO A 352 1.56 10.98 -19.18
C PRO A 352 2.11 12.07 -20.10
N ARG A 353 3.21 11.78 -20.80
CA ARG A 353 3.80 12.67 -21.82
C ARG A 353 4.07 11.91 -23.10
N GLY A 354 3.67 12.48 -24.24
CA GLY A 354 4.01 12.00 -25.58
C GLY A 354 3.87 10.48 -25.79
N PRO A 355 2.66 9.89 -25.60
CA PRO A 355 2.44 8.46 -25.81
C PRO A 355 2.94 7.98 -27.18
N LYS A 356 3.76 6.93 -27.17
CA LYS A 356 4.30 6.33 -28.38
C LYS A 356 3.27 5.36 -28.97
N LEU A 357 2.71 5.73 -30.11
CA LEU A 357 1.71 4.93 -30.80
C LEU A 357 2.36 3.94 -31.78
N SER A 358 1.82 2.73 -31.86
CA SER A 358 2.19 1.75 -32.89
C SER A 358 0.96 1.26 -33.63
N THR A 359 1.07 1.10 -34.95
CA THR A 359 -0.01 0.62 -35.81
C THR A 359 0.37 -0.73 -36.40
N SER A 360 -0.53 -1.71 -36.32
CA SER A 360 -0.36 -3.05 -36.89
C SER A 360 -1.58 -3.39 -37.75
N PRO A 361 -1.41 -3.89 -39.00
CA PRO A 361 -0.13 -4.07 -39.70
C PRO A 361 0.50 -2.73 -40.15
N ASN A 362 1.83 -2.71 -40.33
CA ASN A 362 2.56 -1.49 -40.76
C ASN A 362 2.14 -1.01 -42.16
N LYS A 363 1.60 -1.89 -43.01
CA LYS A 363 1.08 -1.58 -44.34
C LYS A 363 -0.33 -2.13 -44.47
N ALA A 364 -1.32 -1.36 -44.00
CA ALA A 364 -2.72 -1.75 -44.04
C ALA A 364 -3.29 -1.66 -45.47
N LYS A 365 -4.07 -2.66 -45.87
CA LYS A 365 -4.84 -2.65 -47.12
C LYS A 365 -6.32 -2.44 -46.85
N VAL A 366 -7.05 -2.06 -47.89
CA VAL A 366 -8.52 -1.96 -47.82
C VAL A 366 -9.11 -3.32 -47.42
N GLY A 367 -9.92 -3.33 -46.36
CA GLY A 367 -10.53 -4.52 -45.78
C GLY A 367 -9.72 -5.18 -44.66
N ASP A 368 -8.48 -4.74 -44.39
CA ASP A 368 -7.71 -5.24 -43.24
C ASP A 368 -8.28 -4.74 -41.92
N THR A 369 -8.03 -5.48 -40.85
CA THR A 369 -8.25 -5.00 -39.47
C THR A 369 -6.97 -4.35 -38.96
N VAL A 370 -7.06 -3.07 -38.62
CA VAL A 370 -5.93 -2.27 -38.14
C VAL A 370 -6.05 -2.07 -36.63
N ARG A 371 -4.97 -2.35 -35.90
CA ARG A 371 -4.85 -2.12 -34.46
C ARG A 371 -3.86 -1.00 -34.20
N ILE A 372 -4.30 0.04 -33.51
CA ILE A 372 -3.45 1.14 -33.06
C ILE A 372 -3.33 1.03 -31.53
N THR A 373 -2.12 0.87 -31.01
CA THR A 373 -1.87 0.65 -29.58
C THR A 373 -0.90 1.65 -29.00
N VAL A 374 -1.07 1.98 -27.71
CA VAL A 374 -0.10 2.78 -26.94
C VAL A 374 0.99 1.87 -26.37
N GLN A 375 2.23 2.05 -26.85
CA GLN A 375 3.39 1.24 -26.45
C GLN A 375 4.07 1.75 -25.18
N GLY A 376 4.03 3.06 -24.93
CA GLY A 376 4.67 3.67 -23.75
C GLY A 376 4.60 5.19 -23.80
N PHE A 377 5.36 5.84 -22.92
CA PHE A 377 5.38 7.30 -22.76
C PHE A 377 6.82 7.82 -22.76
N GLN A 378 6.96 9.13 -23.00
CA GLN A 378 8.20 9.84 -22.74
C GLN A 378 8.30 10.14 -21.24
N LEU A 379 9.25 9.49 -20.57
CA LEU A 379 9.44 9.62 -19.13
C LEU A 379 10.33 10.80 -18.75
N GLY A 380 10.19 11.25 -17.51
CA GLY A 380 11.01 12.31 -16.93
C GLY A 380 12.34 11.79 -16.42
N PRO A 381 13.22 12.68 -15.94
CA PRO A 381 14.50 12.26 -15.36
C PRO A 381 14.32 11.35 -14.13
N SER A 382 13.27 11.57 -13.34
CA SER A 382 13.04 10.86 -12.07
C SER A 382 12.06 9.68 -12.17
N ALA A 383 11.25 9.61 -13.23
CA ALA A 383 10.15 8.65 -13.33
C ALA A 383 10.53 7.41 -14.17
N ILE A 384 10.31 6.21 -13.62
CA ILE A 384 10.57 4.93 -14.30
C ILE A 384 9.35 4.47 -15.11
N GLU A 385 8.15 4.87 -14.69
CA GLU A 385 6.89 4.59 -15.37
C GLU A 385 5.89 5.73 -15.11
N VAL A 386 4.78 5.73 -15.87
CA VAL A 386 3.69 6.68 -15.64
C VAL A 386 2.80 6.13 -14.52
N PHE A 387 2.83 6.79 -13.36
CA PHE A 387 2.04 6.43 -12.20
C PHE A 387 1.31 7.69 -11.67
N PRO A 388 0.01 7.62 -11.33
CA PRO A 388 -0.89 6.46 -11.42
C PRO A 388 -1.23 6.09 -12.87
N GLU A 389 -1.79 4.89 -13.05
CA GLU A 389 -2.12 4.34 -14.37
C GLU A 389 -3.07 5.28 -15.15
N PRO A 390 -2.73 5.67 -16.39
CA PRO A 390 -3.52 6.60 -17.18
C PRO A 390 -4.71 5.92 -17.85
N MET A 391 -5.79 6.67 -18.00
CA MET A 391 -6.89 6.32 -18.90
C MET A 391 -6.62 6.78 -20.33
N PHE A 392 -7.19 6.08 -21.30
CA PHE A 392 -6.98 6.31 -22.72
C PHE A 392 -8.30 6.49 -23.45
N THR A 393 -8.38 7.52 -24.29
CA THR A 393 -9.54 7.81 -25.12
C THR A 393 -9.10 8.08 -26.56
N TRP A 394 -9.73 7.41 -27.51
CA TRP A 394 -9.44 7.52 -28.93
C TRP A 394 -10.57 8.22 -29.66
N THR A 395 -10.23 9.16 -30.54
CA THR A 395 -11.18 9.90 -31.37
C THR A 395 -10.65 10.01 -32.80
N LYS A 396 -11.55 10.11 -33.78
CA LYS A 396 -11.17 10.48 -35.16
C LYS A 396 -11.18 11.99 -35.28
N VAL A 397 -10.13 12.57 -35.84
CA VAL A 397 -10.07 14.03 -36.05
C VAL A 397 -11.02 14.39 -37.20
N GLY A 398 -11.99 15.26 -36.92
CA GLY A 398 -12.94 15.77 -37.92
C GLY A 398 -14.09 14.82 -38.27
N GLY A 399 -14.46 13.87 -37.39
CA GLY A 399 -15.63 13.03 -37.59
C GLY A 399 -15.76 11.91 -36.55
N LEU A 400 -16.67 10.98 -36.83
CA LEU A 400 -16.92 9.80 -35.98
C LEU A 400 -15.98 8.64 -36.34
N LEU A 401 -15.78 7.73 -35.39
CA LEU A 401 -15.12 6.45 -35.60
C LEU A 401 -15.93 5.57 -36.58
N LEU A 402 -15.32 4.47 -37.05
CA LEU A 402 -15.93 3.55 -38.02
C LEU A 402 -17.25 2.95 -37.55
N ASP A 403 -17.37 2.73 -36.24
CA ASP A 403 -18.55 2.18 -35.58
C ASP A 403 -19.61 3.25 -35.24
N GLY A 404 -19.40 4.49 -35.69
CA GLY A 404 -20.30 5.62 -35.45
C GLY A 404 -20.14 6.27 -34.07
N ARG A 405 -19.20 5.82 -33.23
CA ARG A 405 -18.94 6.43 -31.93
C ARG A 405 -18.10 7.70 -32.06
N GLU A 406 -18.29 8.63 -31.14
CA GLU A 406 -17.42 9.81 -31.02
C GLU A 406 -16.06 9.44 -30.42
N GLU A 407 -16.07 8.51 -29.46
CA GLU A 407 -14.89 8.10 -28.70
C GLU A 407 -14.84 6.59 -28.44
N HIS A 408 -13.62 6.08 -28.26
CA HIS A 408 -13.34 4.70 -27.87
C HIS A 408 -12.34 4.66 -26.73
N ASN A 409 -12.70 4.00 -25.62
CA ASN A 409 -11.86 3.92 -24.44
C ASN A 409 -11.01 2.65 -24.45
N GLY A 410 -9.74 2.79 -24.05
CA GLY A 410 -8.82 1.66 -23.93
C GLY A 410 -7.44 1.95 -24.51
N ARG A 411 -6.46 1.12 -24.13
CA ARG A 411 -5.06 1.24 -24.57
C ARG A 411 -4.87 0.95 -26.06
N GLU A 412 -5.87 0.38 -26.70
CA GLU A 412 -5.88 0.04 -28.11
C GLU A 412 -7.16 0.49 -28.81
N LEU A 413 -7.03 0.88 -30.08
CA LEU A 413 -8.13 1.14 -30.99
C LEU A 413 -8.08 0.09 -32.10
N ILE A 414 -9.19 -0.65 -32.28
CA ILE A 414 -9.35 -1.66 -33.31
C ILE A 414 -10.28 -1.11 -34.39
N LEU A 415 -9.77 -1.01 -35.61
CA LEU A 415 -10.51 -0.59 -36.79
C LEU A 415 -10.73 -1.82 -37.67
N GLU A 416 -11.92 -2.41 -37.61
CA GLU A 416 -12.25 -3.59 -38.40
C GLU A 416 -12.58 -3.22 -39.85
N ARG A 417 -12.07 -4.00 -40.80
CA ARG A 417 -12.37 -3.87 -42.25
C ARG A 417 -12.26 -2.43 -42.75
N VAL A 418 -11.07 -1.86 -42.62
CA VAL A 418 -10.80 -0.45 -42.94
C VAL A 418 -11.14 -0.14 -44.41
N PRO A 419 -12.02 0.84 -44.69
CA PRO A 419 -12.39 1.19 -46.04
C PRO A 419 -11.41 2.23 -46.65
N ALA A 420 -11.46 2.43 -47.96
CA ALA A 420 -10.48 3.27 -48.67
C ALA A 420 -10.55 4.76 -48.29
N GLU A 421 -11.73 5.23 -47.87
CA GLU A 421 -12.00 6.62 -47.50
C GLU A 421 -11.31 7.03 -46.20
N LEU A 422 -10.88 6.06 -45.38
CA LEU A 422 -10.08 6.33 -44.18
C LEU A 422 -8.61 6.61 -44.49
N ASN A 423 -8.15 6.42 -45.72
CA ASN A 423 -6.76 6.68 -46.07
C ASN A 423 -6.40 8.16 -45.81
N GLY A 424 -5.36 8.38 -45.01
CA GLY A 424 -4.91 9.69 -44.61
C GLY A 424 -5.67 10.31 -43.43
N SER A 425 -6.68 9.63 -42.88
CA SER A 425 -7.40 10.08 -41.68
C SER A 425 -6.47 10.13 -40.46
N MET A 426 -6.67 11.14 -39.61
CA MET A 426 -5.93 11.29 -38.37
C MET A 426 -6.75 10.76 -37.19
N PHE A 427 -6.12 9.95 -36.35
CA PHE A 427 -6.67 9.47 -35.08
C PHE A 427 -5.92 10.13 -33.93
N ARG A 428 -6.67 10.62 -32.94
CA ARG A 428 -6.15 11.23 -31.73
C ARG A 428 -6.32 10.28 -30.55
N CYS A 429 -5.24 10.01 -29.84
CA CYS A 429 -5.21 9.33 -28.55
C CYS A 429 -4.96 10.36 -27.45
N THR A 430 -5.92 10.52 -26.55
CA THR A 430 -5.81 11.30 -25.33
C THR A 430 -5.47 10.34 -24.19
N ALA A 431 -4.33 10.54 -23.55
CA ALA A 431 -3.91 9.81 -22.36
C ALA A 431 -3.89 10.77 -21.17
N GLN A 432 -4.54 10.39 -20.06
CA GLN A 432 -4.65 11.27 -18.90
C GLN A 432 -4.66 10.51 -17.58
N ASN A 433 -4.12 11.14 -16.55
CA ASN A 433 -4.22 10.72 -15.16
C ASN A 433 -4.44 11.96 -14.27
N PRO A 434 -4.64 11.83 -12.95
CA PRO A 434 -4.86 12.98 -12.06
C PRO A 434 -3.80 14.09 -12.12
N LEU A 435 -2.59 13.80 -12.61
CA LEU A 435 -1.49 14.78 -12.74
C LEU A 435 -1.49 15.51 -14.08
N GLY A 436 -2.11 14.97 -15.14
CA GLY A 436 -2.09 15.63 -16.43
C GLY A 436 -2.74 14.86 -17.56
N SER A 437 -2.89 15.54 -18.69
CA SER A 437 -3.46 15.01 -19.92
C SER A 437 -2.60 15.40 -21.12
N THR A 438 -2.42 14.47 -22.05
CA THR A 438 -1.65 14.65 -23.28
C THR A 438 -2.38 14.04 -24.47
N ASP A 439 -2.34 14.74 -25.59
CA ASP A 439 -2.88 14.26 -26.86
C ASP A 439 -1.75 13.85 -27.81
N THR A 440 -1.94 12.73 -28.50
CA THR A 440 -1.06 12.30 -29.60
C THR A 440 -1.88 11.93 -30.81
N HIS A 441 -1.30 12.14 -31.98
CA HIS A 441 -2.00 11.95 -33.24
C HIS A 441 -1.23 10.96 -34.11
N THR A 442 -1.95 10.05 -34.77
CA THR A 442 -1.39 9.14 -35.77
C THR A 442 -2.19 9.20 -37.06
N ARG A 443 -1.48 9.16 -38.19
CA ARG A 443 -2.09 9.15 -39.52
C ARG A 443 -2.26 7.71 -39.97
N LEU A 444 -3.49 7.33 -40.31
CA LEU A 444 -3.74 6.03 -40.92
C LEU A 444 -3.43 6.07 -42.41
N ILE A 445 -2.64 5.12 -42.90
CA ILE A 445 -2.31 4.97 -44.31
C ILE A 445 -2.86 3.63 -44.78
N VAL A 446 -3.74 3.66 -45.77
CA VAL A 446 -4.41 2.48 -46.31
C VAL A 446 -4.06 2.35 -47.79
N PHE A 447 -3.51 1.21 -48.18
CA PHE A 447 -3.17 0.89 -49.55
C PHE A 447 -4.37 0.24 -50.22
N ASP A 448 -4.92 0.92 -51.23
CA ASP A 448 -5.82 0.27 -52.16
C ASP A 448 -5.01 -0.56 -53.15
N ASN A 449 -5.47 -1.78 -53.42
CA ASN A 449 -4.89 -2.61 -54.46
C ASN A 449 -5.80 -2.44 -55.69
N PRO A 450 -5.43 -1.59 -56.67
CA PRO A 450 -6.30 -1.35 -57.81
C PRO A 450 -6.54 -2.69 -58.50
N ARG A 451 -7.81 -3.11 -58.51
CA ARG A 451 -8.23 -4.19 -59.40
C ARG A 451 -8.10 -3.66 -60.81
N LEU A 452 -6.94 -3.89 -61.43
CA LEU A 452 -6.77 -3.79 -62.87
C LEU A 452 -7.87 -4.65 -63.47
N LYS A 453 -8.97 -4.02 -63.92
CA LYS A 453 -9.89 -4.64 -64.85
C LYS A 453 -9.03 -4.94 -66.06
N LYS A 454 -8.62 -6.21 -66.22
CA LYS A 454 -8.05 -6.68 -67.49
C LYS A 454 -9.11 -6.39 -68.53
N HIS A 455 -8.97 -5.27 -69.24
CA HIS A 455 -9.71 -5.06 -70.47
C HIS A 455 -9.12 -6.09 -71.44
N VAL A 456 -9.74 -7.27 -71.50
CA VAL A 456 -9.49 -8.20 -72.59
C VAL A 456 -10.08 -7.49 -73.81
N ILE A 457 -9.25 -6.72 -74.50
CA ILE A 457 -9.52 -6.36 -75.89
C ILE A 457 -9.38 -7.69 -76.63
N ALA A 458 -10.50 -8.37 -76.85
CA ALA A 458 -10.58 -9.39 -77.88
C ALA A 458 -10.36 -8.66 -79.21
N VAL A 459 -9.11 -8.63 -79.67
CA VAL A 459 -8.83 -8.30 -81.06
C VAL A 459 -9.33 -9.49 -81.86
N ASP A 460 -10.52 -9.36 -82.45
CA ASP A 460 -11.00 -10.29 -83.46
C ASP A 460 -10.03 -10.27 -84.64
N ALA A 461 -9.08 -11.20 -84.63
CA ALA A 461 -8.23 -11.53 -85.75
C ALA A 461 -9.02 -12.33 -86.79
N SER A 462 -10.12 -11.78 -87.30
CA SER A 462 -10.93 -12.40 -88.35
C SER A 462 -11.48 -11.37 -89.34
N ALA A 463 -10.67 -10.39 -89.73
CA ALA A 463 -11.01 -9.50 -90.84
C ALA A 463 -9.76 -8.94 -91.54
N SER A 464 -8.73 -9.75 -91.78
CA SER A 464 -7.66 -9.39 -92.74
C SER A 464 -6.92 -10.62 -93.27
N ARG A 465 -7.67 -11.62 -93.74
CA ARG A 465 -7.13 -12.73 -94.55
C ARG A 465 -7.64 -12.71 -96.00
N SER A 466 -8.63 -11.87 -96.32
CA SER A 466 -9.16 -11.77 -97.69
C SER A 466 -8.49 -10.71 -98.56
N SER A 467 -7.73 -9.76 -97.99
CA SER A 467 -7.09 -8.68 -98.75
C SER A 467 -5.67 -9.03 -99.24
N PHE A 468 -4.97 -9.94 -98.56
CA PHE A 468 -3.62 -10.38 -98.94
C PHE A 468 -3.58 -11.44 -100.05
N THR A 469 -4.64 -12.23 -100.22
CA THR A 469 -4.70 -13.23 -101.30
C THR A 469 -4.98 -12.59 -102.66
N LEU A 470 -5.81 -11.54 -102.71
CA LEU A 470 -6.14 -10.84 -103.95
C LEU A 470 -4.96 -10.01 -104.49
N THR A 471 -4.18 -9.39 -103.60
CA THR A 471 -3.00 -8.59 -103.97
C THR A 471 -1.83 -9.45 -104.45
N LEU A 472 -1.65 -10.65 -103.86
CA LEU A 472 -0.62 -11.60 -104.31
C LEU A 472 -0.96 -12.22 -105.69
N LEU A 473 -2.24 -12.51 -105.95
CA LEU A 473 -2.68 -13.04 -107.24
C LEU A 473 -2.51 -12.00 -108.37
N LEU A 474 -2.77 -10.73 -108.07
CA LEU A 474 -2.58 -9.63 -109.03
C LEU A 474 -1.10 -9.40 -109.37
N LEU A 475 -0.21 -9.54 -108.37
CA LEU A 475 1.24 -9.39 -108.57
C LEU A 475 1.84 -10.53 -109.40
N LEU A 476 1.34 -11.76 -109.21
CA LEU A 476 1.75 -12.93 -110.00
C LEU A 476 1.29 -12.84 -111.45
N LEU A 477 0.08 -12.32 -111.71
CA LEU A 477 -0.42 -12.09 -113.07
C LEU A 477 0.39 -11.01 -113.82
N LEU A 478 0.83 -9.95 -113.11
CA LEU A 478 1.67 -8.91 -113.69
C LEU A 478 3.08 -9.41 -114.02
N LEU A 479 3.64 -10.32 -113.21
CA LEU A 479 4.95 -10.95 -113.47
C LEU A 479 4.91 -11.96 -114.62
N SER A 480 3.78 -12.62 -114.89
CA SER A 480 3.65 -13.48 -116.07
C SER A 480 3.54 -12.72 -117.39
N PHE A 481 3.07 -11.46 -117.36
CA PHE A 481 2.92 -10.65 -118.58
C PHE A 481 4.22 -9.96 -119.02
N THR A 482 5.22 -9.85 -118.14
CA THR A 482 6.52 -9.23 -118.45
C THR A 482 7.59 -10.24 -118.90
N CYS A 483 7.30 -11.54 -118.91
CA CYS A 483 8.22 -12.59 -119.37
C CYS A 483 8.01 -13.06 -120.82
N GLU A 484 7.04 -12.50 -121.55
CA GLU A 484 6.77 -12.82 -122.97
C GLU A 484 7.11 -11.65 -123.93
N LEU A 485 7.77 -10.59 -123.45
CA LEU A 485 8.37 -9.55 -124.30
C LEU A 485 9.84 -9.30 -123.93
N THR A 486 10.69 -10.27 -124.26
CA THR A 486 12.12 -10.06 -124.58
C THR A 486 12.60 -11.16 -125.51
#